data_AF-W5MGV4-F1
#
_entry.id   AF-W5MGV4-F1
#
_cell.length_a   1.000
_cell.length_b   1.000
_cell.length_c   1.000
_cell.angle_alpha   90.00
_cell.angle_beta   90.00
_cell.angle_gamma   90.00
#
_symmetry.space_group_name_H-M   'P 1'
#
loop_
_entity.id
_entity.type
_entity.pdbx_description
1 polymer ?
#
loop_
_entity_poly.entity_id
_entity_poly.type
_entity_poly.pdbx_seq_one_letter_code
_entity_poly.pdbx_strand_id
1 'polypeptide(L)' 'MVAYWRQAGLSYIRFSAICARAVRAALKPQLRLEAEKVAESNVKITRLK' A
#
# COMPACT_ATOMS: atom_id res chain seq x y z
N MET A 1 4.28 -3.03 24.93
CA MET A 1 3.09 -3.28 24.08
C MET A 1 3.43 -2.87 22.66
N VAL A 2 3.53 -3.82 21.73
CA VAL A 2 3.91 -3.57 20.32
C VAL A 2 2.70 -3.81 19.43
N ALA A 3 2.45 -2.93 18.46
CA ALA A 3 1.31 -3.08 17.55
C ALA A 3 1.34 -4.42 16.80
N TYR A 4 0.17 -5.05 16.61
CA TYR A 4 0.05 -6.41 16.07
C TYR A 4 0.72 -6.59 14.70
N TRP A 5 0.67 -5.58 13.83
CA TRP A 5 1.31 -5.62 12.51
C TRP A 5 2.84 -5.64 12.57
N ARG A 6 3.46 -5.06 13.61
CA ARG A 6 4.91 -5.20 13.84
C ARG A 6 5.27 -6.62 14.26
N GLN A 7 4.42 -7.26 15.06
CA GLN A 7 4.61 -8.66 15.46
C GLN A 7 4.48 -9.60 14.26
N ALA A 8 3.59 -9.27 13.31
CA ALA A 8 3.43 -9.97 12.04
C ALA A 8 4.54 -9.67 11.00
N GLY A 9 5.62 -8.96 11.38
CA GLY A 9 6.76 -8.69 10.50
C GLY A 9 6.53 -7.64 9.42
N LEU A 10 5.43 -6.87 9.49
CA LEU A 10 5.23 -5.75 8.57
C LEU A 10 6.11 -4.57 8.97
N SER A 11 6.86 -4.06 8.00
CA SER A 11 7.43 -2.71 8.11
C SER A 11 6.31 -1.68 8.06
N TYR A 12 6.54 -0.52 8.67
CA TYR A 12 5.56 0.57 8.66
C TYR A 12 5.17 0.98 7.23
N ILE A 13 6.12 0.98 6.29
CA ILE A 13 5.87 1.30 4.88
C ILE A 13 4.91 0.29 4.24
N ARG A 14 5.06 -1.01 4.53
CA ARG A 14 4.13 -2.02 4.01
C ARG A 14 2.76 -1.90 4.65
N PHE A 15 2.72 -1.67 5.96
CA PHE A 15 1.47 -1.47 6.68
C PHE A 15 0.69 -0.28 6.13
N SER A 16 1.32 0.89 5.97
CA SER A 16 0.67 2.09 5.44
C SER A 16 0.21 1.91 3.98
N ALA A 17 0.99 1.22 3.14
CA ALA A 17 0.59 0.91 1.77
C ALA A 17 -0.67 0.02 1.71
N ILE A 18 -0.78 -0.97 2.59
CA ILE A 18 -1.98 -1.85 2.68
C ILE A 18 -3.20 -1.04 3.10
N CYS A 19 -3.08 -0.21 4.14
CA CYS A 19 -4.16 0.66 4.59
C CYS A 19 -4.62 1.61 3.48
N ALA A 20 -3.67 2.22 2.75
CA ALA A 20 -3.99 3.11 1.64
C ALA A 20 -4.71 2.38 0.49
N ARG A 21 -4.40 1.11 0.22
CA ARG A 21 -5.16 0.29 -0.74
C ARG A 21 -6.58 0.01 -0.28
N ALA A 22 -6.76 -0.35 1.00
CA ALA A 22 -8.08 -0.61 1.57
C ALA A 22 -8.98 0.63 1.50
N VAL A 23 -8.43 1.80 1.83
CA VAL A 23 -9.15 3.08 1.71
C VAL A 23 -9.57 3.33 0.27
N ARG A 24 -8.66 3.20 -0.71
CA ARG A 24 -8.97 3.41 -2.13
C ARG A 24 -10.09 2.50 -2.65
N ALA A 25 -10.09 1.24 -2.23
CA ALA A 25 -11.14 0.30 -2.62
C ALA A 25 -12.54 0.70 -2.11
N ALA A 26 -12.59 1.44 -1.00
CA ALA A 26 -13.82 1.93 -0.39
C ALA A 26 -14.29 3.31 -0.93
N LEU A 27 -13.54 3.96 -1.82
CA LEU A 27 -13.98 5.22 -2.43
C LEU A 27 -15.16 5.00 -3.41
N LYS A 28 -15.91 6.08 -3.63
CA LYS A 28 -16.94 6.13 -4.69
C LYS A 28 -16.30 5.84 -6.06
N PRO A 29 -17.01 5.17 -6.99
CA PRO A 29 -16.46 4.78 -8.30
C PRO A 29 -15.82 5.92 -9.09
N GLN A 30 -16.40 7.11 -9.01
CA GLN A 30 -15.92 8.33 -9.69
C GLN A 30 -14.49 8.72 -9.26
N LEU A 31 -14.18 8.57 -7.98
CA LEU A 31 -12.89 8.96 -7.39
C LEU A 31 -11.90 7.79 -7.33
N ARG A 32 -12.41 6.56 -7.36
CA ARG A 32 -11.61 5.35 -7.26
C ARG A 32 -10.66 5.19 -8.45
N LEU A 33 -11.11 5.48 -9.67
CA LEU A 33 -10.29 5.37 -10.88
C LEU A 33 -9.02 6.23 -10.82
N GLU A 34 -9.17 7.49 -10.41
CA GLU A 34 -8.03 8.40 -10.25
C GLU A 34 -7.09 7.94 -9.14
N ALA A 35 -7.66 7.46 -8.03
CA ALA A 35 -6.89 6.98 -6.89
C ALA A 35 -6.12 5.69 -7.19
N GLU A 36 -6.68 4.78 -7.99
CA GLU A 36 -6.03 3.55 -8.44
C GLU A 36 -4.86 3.85 -9.38
N LYS A 37 -5.01 4.81 -10.30
CA LYS A 37 -3.92 5.23 -11.21
C LYS A 37 -2.67 5.69 -10.45
N VAL A 38 -2.84 6.37 -9.33
CA VAL A 38 -1.72 6.82 -8.47
C VAL A 38 -1.08 5.66 -7.70
N ALA A 39 -1.80 4.56 -7.50
CA ALA A 39 -1.31 3.42 -6.73
C ALA A 39 -0.38 2.48 -7.53
N GLU A 40 -0.25 2.67 -8.85
CA GLU A 40 0.58 1.85 -9.70
C GLU A 40 2.08 2.04 -9.40
N SER A 41 2.79 0.93 -9.20
CA SER A 41 4.25 0.94 -8.99
C SER A 41 4.98 0.83 -10.34
N ASN A 42 5.61 1.92 -10.77
CA ASN A 42 6.39 1.96 -12.01
C ASN A 42 7.87 1.57 -11.85
N VAL A 43 8.27 1.14 -10.65
CA VAL A 43 9.68 0.89 -10.31
C VAL A 43 9.98 -0.60 -10.32
N LYS A 44 10.95 -1.00 -11.16
CA LYS A 44 11.52 -2.34 -11.14
C LYS A 44 12.84 -2.32 -10.36
N ILE A 45 12.93 -3.14 -9.32
CA ILE A 45 14.17 -3.29 -8.55
C ILE A 45 14.97 -4.46 -9.14
N THR A 46 16.19 -4.19 -9.57
CA THR A 46 17.16 -5.21 -9.99
C THR A 46 18.23 -5.32 -8.91
N ARG A 47 18.52 -6.53 -8.44
CA ARG A 47 19.64 -6.75 -7.53
C ARG A 47 20.95 -6.79 -8.32
N LEU A 48 21.89 -5.92 -7.98
CA LEU A 48 23.29 -6.12 -8.38
C LEU A 48 23.91 -7.22 -7.52
N LYS A 49 24.74 -8.04 -8.16
CA LYS A 49 25.41 -9.19 -7.55
C LYS A 49 26.72 -8.77 -6.92
#